data_AF-A0A947A239-F1
#
_entry.id   AF-A0A947A239-F1
#
_cell.length_a   1.000
_cell.length_b   1.000
_cell.length_c   1.000
_cell.angle_alpha   90.00
_cell.angle_beta   90.00
_cell.angle_gamma   90.00
#
_symmetry.space_group_name_H-M   'P 1'
#
loop_
_entity.id
_entity.type
_entity.pdbx_description
1 polymer ?
#
loop_
_entity_poly.entity_id
_entity_poly.type
_entity_poly.pdbx_seq_one_letter_code
_entity_poly.pdbx_strand_id
1 'polypeptide(L)'
;MQYGICHLSIVPLRVSASHESEMVSQLLYGEHFKVLEDRVHWSRIRNSFDGFEAWIDKKQYKKIEGAEYDALEEDDLQLSSDLIEYITDESGLLMPVALGSVLNFSRNLGHTYEGERTKLSVSKKENLIDTAILYLNSPHLWGGKSPFGIDNSGFTQTVYKLNGFKIKRNASEQAKQGEALSFIEECEPGDLAFFDDNEGVI
;
A
#
# COMPACT_ATOMS: atom_id res chain seq x y z
N MET A 1 -14.03 -9.31 16.40
CA MET A 1 -12.88 -9.28 15.47
C MET A 1 -12.02 -8.08 15.87
N GLN A 2 -10.69 -8.13 15.76
CA GLN A 2 -9.82 -7.00 16.11
C GLN A 2 -9.34 -6.29 14.84
N TYR A 3 -9.18 -4.97 14.91
CA TYR A 3 -8.81 -4.12 13.77
C TYR A 3 -7.65 -3.21 14.17
N GLY A 4 -6.89 -2.77 13.17
CA GLY A 4 -5.76 -1.86 13.38
C GLY A 4 -5.51 -0.95 12.21
N ILE A 5 -4.75 0.10 12.46
CA ILE A 5 -4.32 1.09 11.47
C ILE A 5 -2.84 1.42 11.62
N CYS A 6 -2.17 1.61 10.49
CA CYS A 6 -0.81 2.10 10.43
C CYS A 6 -0.77 3.60 10.76
N HIS A 7 -0.23 3.96 11.92
CA HIS A 7 -0.08 5.36 12.34
C HIS A 7 1.32 5.92 12.07
N LEU A 8 2.24 5.09 11.56
CA LEU A 8 3.61 5.45 11.20
C LEU A 8 3.72 5.62 9.69
N SER A 9 4.80 6.23 9.21
CA SER A 9 5.03 6.50 7.79
C SER A 9 4.99 5.23 6.91
N ILE A 10 5.90 4.29 7.20
CA ILE A 10 6.10 3.04 6.46
C ILE A 10 6.44 1.94 7.46
N VAL A 11 5.70 0.84 7.44
CA VAL A 11 5.87 -0.27 8.38
C VAL A 11 6.09 -1.59 7.64
N PRO A 12 7.17 -2.35 7.92
CA PRO A 12 7.44 -3.61 7.24
C PRO A 12 6.46 -4.70 7.68
N LEU A 13 5.98 -5.46 6.71
CA LEU A 13 5.20 -6.68 6.91
C LEU A 13 6.05 -7.91 6.61
N ARG A 14 5.94 -8.95 7.45
CA ARG A 14 6.87 -10.08 7.45
C ARG A 14 6.20 -11.42 7.22
N VAL A 15 6.95 -12.38 6.67
CA VAL A 15 6.47 -13.77 6.47
C VAL A 15 6.11 -14.44 7.79
N SER A 16 6.89 -14.18 8.84
CA SER A 16 6.75 -14.80 10.15
C SER A 16 6.91 -13.78 11.29
N ALA A 17 6.49 -14.18 12.49
CA ALA A 17 6.54 -13.38 13.72
C ALA A 17 7.97 -13.21 14.27
N SER A 18 8.88 -12.61 13.49
CA SER A 18 10.28 -12.37 13.86
C SER A 18 10.84 -11.13 13.17
N HIS A 19 11.70 -10.37 13.84
CA HIS A 19 12.40 -9.22 13.26
C HIS A 19 13.44 -9.59 12.21
N GLU A 20 13.91 -10.84 12.21
CA GLU A 20 14.85 -11.38 11.23
C GLU A 20 14.12 -11.99 10.02
N SER A 21 12.80 -12.16 10.13
CA SER A 21 11.98 -12.66 9.03
C SER A 21 12.00 -11.70 7.85
N GLU A 22 12.01 -12.27 6.66
CA GLU A 22 11.89 -11.57 5.39
C GLU A 22 10.70 -10.60 5.39
N MET A 23 10.94 -9.40 4.84
CA MET A 23 9.90 -8.41 4.54
C MET A 23 9.25 -8.78 3.21
N VAL A 24 7.93 -8.93 3.20
CA VAL A 24 7.16 -9.31 2.01
C VAL A 24 6.24 -8.21 1.50
N SER A 25 5.98 -7.21 2.33
CA SER A 25 5.21 -6.04 1.95
C SER A 25 5.48 -4.92 2.96
N GLN A 26 4.82 -3.78 2.77
CA GLN A 26 4.78 -2.68 3.71
C GLN A 26 3.33 -2.28 3.97
N LEU A 27 3.07 -1.59 5.08
CA LEU A 27 1.92 -0.70 5.21
C LEU A 27 2.42 0.74 5.09
N LEU A 28 1.70 1.56 4.34
CA LEU A 28 1.87 3.01 4.35
C LEU A 28 0.98 3.62 5.44
N TYR A 29 1.27 4.86 5.81
CA TYR A 29 0.47 5.62 6.77
C TYR A 29 -1.01 5.57 6.41
N GLY A 30 -1.84 5.37 7.44
CA GLY A 30 -3.30 5.30 7.36
C GLY A 30 -3.87 4.02 6.75
N GLU A 31 -3.06 3.09 6.23
CA GLU A 31 -3.59 1.79 5.79
C GLU A 31 -4.13 1.01 7.00
N HIS A 32 -5.37 0.54 6.89
CA HIS A 32 -6.08 -0.22 7.91
C HIS A 32 -6.24 -1.69 7.54
N PHE A 33 -6.48 -2.53 8.55
CA PHE A 33 -6.45 -3.98 8.40
C PHE A 33 -7.25 -4.71 9.49
N LYS A 34 -7.58 -5.97 9.19
CA LYS A 34 -8.13 -6.92 10.17
C LYS A 34 -7.00 -7.72 10.83
N VAL A 35 -7.09 -7.97 12.12
CA VAL A 35 -6.19 -8.89 12.84
C VAL A 35 -6.79 -10.30 12.81
N LEU A 36 -6.05 -11.24 12.23
CA LEU A 36 -6.44 -12.64 12.09
C LEU A 36 -5.93 -13.50 13.24
N GLU A 37 -4.71 -13.22 13.70
CA GLU A 37 -4.07 -13.92 14.82
C GLU A 37 -3.34 -12.89 15.69
N ASP A 38 -3.46 -13.00 17.01
CA ASP A 38 -2.78 -12.12 17.96
C ASP A 38 -1.86 -12.91 18.89
N ARG A 39 -0.57 -12.56 18.88
CA ARG A 39 0.45 -13.08 19.79
C ARG A 39 0.94 -11.97 20.71
N VAL A 40 1.88 -12.29 21.59
CA VAL A 40 2.40 -11.35 22.61
C VAL A 40 2.95 -10.07 21.97
N HIS A 41 3.82 -10.19 20.95
CA HIS A 41 4.46 -9.05 20.28
C HIS A 41 4.08 -8.88 18.81
N TRP A 42 3.40 -9.86 18.23
CA TRP A 42 3.14 -9.94 16.80
C TRP A 42 1.66 -10.18 16.53
N SER A 43 1.17 -9.61 15.45
CA SER A 43 -0.17 -9.90 14.94
C SER A 43 -0.08 -10.33 13.49
N ARG A 44 -0.82 -11.39 13.12
CA ARG A 44 -1.05 -11.74 11.72
C ARG A 44 -2.24 -10.94 11.24
N ILE A 45 -2.07 -10.15 10.20
CA ILE A 45 -3.08 -9.20 9.71
C ILE A 45 -3.49 -9.52 8.29
N ARG A 46 -4.63 -8.98 7.87
CA ARG A 46 -5.08 -8.92 6.47
C ARG A 46 -5.34 -7.46 6.11
N ASN A 47 -4.53 -6.92 5.20
CA ASN A 47 -4.69 -5.55 4.72
C ASN A 47 -6.05 -5.37 4.02
N SER A 48 -6.76 -4.28 4.32
CA SER A 48 -8.08 -4.03 3.74
C SER A 48 -8.00 -3.73 2.24
N PHE A 49 -6.92 -3.07 1.82
CA PHE A 49 -6.79 -2.61 0.44
C PHE A 49 -6.59 -3.75 -0.56
N ASP A 50 -5.74 -4.74 -0.29
CA ASP A 50 -5.42 -5.81 -1.26
C ASP A 50 -5.78 -7.22 -0.77
N GLY A 51 -6.12 -7.36 0.52
CA GLY A 51 -6.35 -8.63 1.17
C GLY A 51 -5.08 -9.41 1.50
N PHE A 52 -3.90 -8.79 1.39
CA PHE A 52 -2.62 -9.44 1.65
C PHE A 52 -2.46 -9.76 3.14
N GLU A 53 -1.96 -10.96 3.43
CA GLU A 53 -1.76 -11.44 4.80
C GLU A 53 -0.29 -11.53 5.15
N ALA A 54 0.07 -10.97 6.30
CA ALA A 54 1.44 -10.99 6.81
C ALA A 54 1.50 -10.68 8.31
N TRP A 55 2.68 -10.75 8.89
CA TRP A 55 2.95 -10.42 10.29
C TRP A 55 3.44 -8.98 10.46
N ILE A 56 2.96 -8.33 11.53
CA ILE A 56 3.35 -6.99 11.95
C ILE A 56 3.69 -6.98 13.45
N ASP A 57 4.68 -6.18 13.86
CA ASP A 57 4.96 -5.91 15.27
C ASP A 57 3.87 -5.01 15.87
N LYS A 58 3.33 -5.40 17.02
CA LYS A 58 2.23 -4.69 17.72
C LYS A 58 2.58 -3.27 18.13
N LYS A 59 3.86 -2.93 18.25
CA LYS A 59 4.32 -1.56 18.55
C LYS A 59 4.17 -0.61 17.37
N GLN A 60 3.94 -1.12 16.16
CA GLN A 60 3.95 -0.33 14.92
C GLN A 60 2.56 0.04 14.41
N TYR A 61 1.48 -0.35 15.11
CA TYR A 61 0.12 0.00 14.73
C TYR A 61 -0.73 0.42 15.94
N LYS A 62 -1.83 1.15 15.68
CA LYS A 62 -2.84 1.46 16.70
C LYS A 62 -4.07 0.60 16.47
N LYS A 63 -4.70 0.11 17.54
CA LYS A 63 -6.00 -0.56 17.45
C LYS A 63 -7.08 0.49 17.15
N ILE A 64 -8.06 0.10 16.35
CA ILE A 64 -9.25 0.88 16.06
C ILE A 64 -10.49 0.05 16.36
N GLU A 65 -11.59 0.72 16.66
CA GLU A 65 -12.88 0.09 16.90
C GLU A 65 -13.49 -0.42 15.59
N GLY A 66 -14.42 -1.39 15.70
CA GLY A 66 -15.09 -1.95 14.52
C GLY A 66 -15.84 -0.90 13.70
N ALA A 67 -16.52 0.04 14.38
CA ALA A 67 -17.23 1.12 13.71
C ALA A 67 -16.29 2.09 12.96
N GLU A 68 -15.07 2.30 13.45
CA GLU A 68 -14.06 3.12 12.77
C GLU A 68 -13.53 2.40 11.53
N TYR A 69 -13.30 1.09 11.64
CA TYR A 69 -12.92 0.26 10.50
C TYR A 69 -14.00 0.26 9.41
N ASP A 70 -15.27 0.07 9.79
CA ASP A 70 -16.39 0.03 8.84
C ASP A 70 -16.56 1.40 8.15
N ALA A 71 -16.42 2.51 8.88
CA ALA A 71 -16.44 3.85 8.28
C ALA A 71 -15.31 4.07 7.26
N LEU A 72 -14.11 3.53 7.52
CA LEU A 72 -12.99 3.59 6.57
C LEU A 72 -13.21 2.74 5.32
N GLU A 73 -14.02 1.68 5.39
CA GLU A 73 -14.38 0.86 4.23
C GLU A 73 -15.44 1.53 3.34
N GLU A 74 -16.29 2.39 3.93
CA GLU A 74 -17.34 3.11 3.21
C GLU A 74 -16.88 4.44 2.59
N ASP A 75 -15.81 5.04 3.11
CA ASP A 75 -15.30 6.34 2.66
C ASP A 75 -14.44 6.24 1.39
N ASP A 76 -14.49 7.28 0.56
CA ASP A 76 -13.62 7.40 -0.61
C ASP A 76 -12.17 7.59 -0.15
N LEU A 77 -11.27 6.71 -0.58
CA LEU A 77 -9.85 6.82 -0.20
C LEU A 77 -9.26 8.17 -0.62
N GLN A 78 -8.68 8.87 0.35
CA GLN A 78 -7.92 10.10 0.17
C GLN A 78 -6.44 9.77 0.35
N LEU A 79 -5.64 10.00 -0.69
CA LEU A 79 -4.24 9.64 -0.73
C LEU A 79 -3.35 10.89 -0.80
N SER A 80 -2.17 10.82 -0.18
CA SER A 80 -1.09 11.78 -0.43
C SER A 80 -0.65 11.68 -1.89
N SER A 81 -0.55 12.82 -2.58
CA SER A 81 -0.27 12.89 -4.03
C SER A 81 1.18 13.23 -4.39
N ASP A 82 1.96 13.74 -3.44
CA ASP A 82 3.38 14.02 -3.61
C ASP A 82 4.26 12.87 -3.12
N LEU A 83 5.50 12.81 -3.63
CA LEU A 83 6.49 11.80 -3.28
C LEU A 83 6.69 11.68 -1.78
N ILE A 84 6.90 12.82 -1.12
CA ILE A 84 7.04 12.97 0.32
C ILE A 84 6.31 14.22 0.76
N GLU A 85 5.46 14.06 1.75
CA GLU A 85 4.80 15.15 2.46
C GLU A 85 4.90 14.95 3.96
N TYR A 86 4.38 15.90 4.74
CA TYR A 86 4.42 15.82 6.19
C TYR A 86 3.02 15.84 6.81
N ILE A 87 2.89 15.09 7.91
CA ILE A 87 1.80 15.27 8.86
C ILE A 87 2.35 15.84 10.16
N THR A 88 1.54 16.66 10.82
CA THR A 88 1.90 17.31 12.09
C THR A 88 0.99 16.78 13.19
N ASP A 89 1.55 16.36 14.32
CA ASP A 89 0.75 16.00 15.50
C ASP A 89 0.37 17.22 16.36
N GLU A 90 -0.44 17.01 17.40
CA GLU A 90 -0.88 18.07 18.32
C GLU A 90 0.26 18.79 19.06
N SER A 91 1.44 18.17 19.16
CA SER A 91 2.63 18.77 19.77
C SER A 91 3.46 19.61 18.79
N GLY A 92 3.11 19.57 17.50
CA GLY A 92 3.87 20.20 16.42
C GLY A 92 4.98 19.32 15.85
N LEU A 93 5.05 18.04 16.21
CA LEU A 93 6.03 17.11 15.65
C LEU A 93 5.66 16.76 14.21
N LEU A 94 6.62 16.93 13.30
CA LEU A 94 6.48 16.55 11.90
C LEU A 94 6.90 15.10 11.68
N MET A 95 6.05 14.35 10.99
CA MET A 95 6.36 13.01 10.51
C MET A 95 6.17 12.95 8.98
N PRO A 96 7.15 12.43 8.23
CA PRO A 96 7.00 12.30 6.78
C PRO A 96 5.97 11.20 6.46
N VAL A 97 5.22 11.39 5.37
CA VAL A 97 4.34 10.39 4.76
C VAL A 97 4.69 10.29 3.29
N ALA A 98 4.61 9.07 2.75
CA ALA A 98 4.98 8.80 1.36
C ALA A 98 3.77 8.91 0.42
N LEU A 99 4.03 9.11 -0.87
CA LEU A 99 3.06 8.96 -1.96
C LEU A 99 2.19 7.70 -1.77
N GLY A 100 0.86 7.88 -1.84
CA GLY A 100 -0.10 6.79 -1.67
C GLY A 100 -0.45 6.43 -0.22
N SER A 101 0.07 7.19 0.75
CA SER A 101 -0.37 7.15 2.15
C SER A 101 -1.84 7.56 2.26
N VAL A 102 -2.62 6.86 3.07
CA VAL A 102 -4.06 7.04 3.26
C VAL A 102 -4.31 8.09 4.35
N LEU A 103 -5.13 9.08 4.05
CA LEU A 103 -5.30 10.28 4.88
C LEU A 103 -6.66 10.33 5.60
N ASN A 104 -7.57 9.40 5.30
CA ASN A 104 -8.95 9.37 5.82
C ASN A 104 -9.02 9.40 7.35
N PHE A 105 -8.08 8.72 8.02
CA PHE A 105 -8.04 8.63 9.48
C PHE A 105 -7.06 9.61 10.15
N SER A 106 -6.48 10.55 9.41
CA SER A 106 -5.44 11.46 9.93
C SER A 106 -5.90 12.28 11.13
N ARG A 107 -7.10 12.87 11.05
CA ARG A 107 -7.68 13.67 12.14
C ARG A 107 -7.97 12.84 13.39
N ASN A 108 -8.47 11.61 13.23
CA ASN A 108 -8.71 10.68 14.34
C ASN A 108 -7.41 10.27 15.04
N LEU A 109 -6.29 10.29 14.32
CA LEU A 109 -4.96 10.06 14.89
C LEU A 109 -4.36 11.30 15.57
N GLY A 110 -5.06 12.45 15.56
CA GLY A 110 -4.54 13.72 16.06
C GLY A 110 -3.53 14.37 15.11
N HIS A 111 -3.57 14.02 13.82
CA HIS A 111 -2.62 14.51 12.83
C HIS A 111 -3.30 15.47 11.83
N THR A 112 -2.56 16.51 11.43
CA THR A 112 -2.95 17.45 10.37
C THR A 112 -2.08 17.23 9.14
N TYR A 113 -2.71 17.23 7.95
CA TYR A 113 -2.05 17.11 6.64
C TYR A 113 -2.46 18.31 5.78
N GLU A 114 -1.48 19.09 5.34
CA GLU A 114 -1.65 20.33 4.57
C GLU A 114 -1.26 20.18 3.08
N GLY A 115 -0.67 19.05 2.69
CA GLY A 115 -0.28 18.78 1.31
C GLY A 115 -1.46 18.48 0.37
N GLU A 116 -1.12 18.22 -0.90
CA GLU A 116 -2.10 17.92 -1.94
C GLU A 116 -2.68 16.52 -1.80
N ARG A 117 -4.01 16.43 -1.83
CA ARG A 117 -4.77 15.17 -1.71
C ARG A 117 -5.30 14.75 -3.06
N THR A 118 -5.12 13.48 -3.40
CA THR A 118 -5.88 12.86 -4.49
C THR A 118 -6.96 11.95 -3.93
N LYS A 119 -8.12 11.93 -4.58
CA LYS A 119 -9.16 10.95 -4.29
C LYS A 119 -8.97 9.74 -5.18
N LEU A 120 -9.30 8.57 -4.66
CA LEU A 120 -9.35 7.35 -5.46
C LEU A 120 -10.52 7.44 -6.46
N SER A 121 -10.25 7.98 -7.64
CA SER A 121 -11.15 7.95 -8.78
C SER A 121 -10.47 7.23 -9.92
N VAL A 122 -11.19 6.32 -10.59
CA VAL A 122 -10.69 5.65 -11.80
C VAL A 122 -10.29 6.72 -12.82
N SER A 123 -9.00 6.82 -13.05
CA SER A 123 -8.42 7.75 -14.00
C SER A 123 -8.28 7.09 -15.37
N LYS A 124 -7.87 7.88 -16.36
CA LYS A 124 -7.55 7.33 -17.69
C LYS A 124 -6.21 6.60 -17.64
N LYS A 125 -6.01 5.60 -18.52
CA LYS A 125 -4.79 4.79 -18.59
C LYS A 125 -3.52 5.65 -18.69
N GLU A 126 -3.57 6.80 -19.35
CA GLU A 126 -2.41 7.69 -19.52
C GLU A 126 -1.83 8.17 -18.18
N ASN A 127 -2.69 8.36 -17.17
CA ASN A 127 -2.25 8.81 -15.84
C ASN A 127 -1.42 7.75 -15.11
N LEU A 128 -1.54 6.47 -15.48
CA LEU A 128 -0.66 5.41 -14.95
C LEU A 128 0.79 5.69 -15.32
N ILE A 129 1.04 6.20 -16.53
CA ILE A 129 2.39 6.51 -17.02
C ILE A 129 2.99 7.70 -16.27
N ASP A 130 2.22 8.77 -16.10
CA ASP A 130 2.66 9.94 -15.34
C ASP A 130 2.98 9.58 -13.88
N THR A 131 2.14 8.74 -13.28
CA THR A 131 2.35 8.24 -11.91
C THR A 131 3.58 7.32 -11.83
N ALA A 132 3.77 6.46 -12.81
CA ALA A 132 4.93 5.57 -12.90
C ALA A 132 6.25 6.35 -12.95
N ILE A 133 6.29 7.46 -13.69
CA ILE A 133 7.49 8.31 -13.82
C ILE A 133 7.90 8.93 -12.48
N LEU A 134 6.96 9.16 -11.54
CA LEU A 134 7.29 9.67 -10.20
C LEU A 134 8.22 8.71 -9.44
N TYR A 135 8.14 7.40 -9.70
CA TYR A 135 8.99 6.40 -9.07
C TYR A 135 10.34 6.19 -9.78
N LEU A 136 10.62 6.93 -10.85
CA LEU A 136 11.91 6.84 -11.55
C LEU A 136 13.06 7.12 -10.57
N ASN A 137 14.07 6.25 -10.59
CA ASN A 137 15.21 6.24 -9.65
C ASN A 137 14.89 5.81 -8.21
N SER A 138 13.67 5.37 -7.89
CA SER A 138 13.40 4.71 -6.61
C SER A 138 14.28 3.44 -6.52
N PRO A 139 15.00 3.22 -5.41
CA PRO A 139 15.86 2.06 -5.28
C PRO A 139 14.99 0.79 -5.20
N HIS A 140 15.50 -0.31 -5.75
CA HIS A 140 14.84 -1.60 -5.61
C HIS A 140 14.93 -2.06 -4.14
N LEU A 141 13.79 -2.41 -3.55
CA LEU A 141 13.70 -2.99 -2.21
C LEU A 141 12.64 -4.09 -2.22
N TRP A 142 13.08 -5.33 -1.97
CA TRP A 142 12.17 -6.47 -1.85
C TRP A 142 11.13 -6.23 -0.75
N GLY A 143 9.84 -6.40 -1.06
CA GLY A 143 8.72 -6.09 -0.17
C GLY A 143 8.33 -4.61 -0.15
N GLY A 144 9.06 -3.73 -0.84
CA GLY A 144 8.87 -2.28 -0.81
C GLY A 144 7.65 -1.76 -1.59
N LYS A 145 7.04 -0.68 -1.11
CA LYS A 145 5.89 0.02 -1.73
C LYS A 145 6.01 1.55 -1.69
N SER A 146 7.22 2.10 -1.57
CA SER A 146 7.43 3.54 -1.36
C SER A 146 8.53 4.11 -2.24
N PRO A 147 8.60 5.45 -2.41
CA PRO A 147 9.71 6.08 -3.13
C PRO A 147 11.10 5.80 -2.53
N PHE A 148 11.19 5.38 -1.26
CA PHE A 148 12.46 5.02 -0.61
C PHE A 148 12.90 3.58 -0.86
N GLY A 149 12.07 2.80 -1.56
CA GLY A 149 12.29 1.38 -1.75
C GLY A 149 11.03 0.72 -2.26
N ILE A 150 11.12 0.15 -3.47
CA ILE A 150 9.98 -0.47 -4.14
C ILE A 150 10.42 -1.73 -4.90
N ASP A 151 9.59 -2.77 -4.90
CA ASP A 151 9.79 -3.94 -5.77
C ASP A 151 8.86 -3.90 -6.98
N ASN A 152 9.05 -4.82 -7.93
CA ASN A 152 8.29 -4.89 -9.19
C ASN A 152 6.78 -4.85 -8.98
N SER A 153 6.27 -5.66 -8.06
CA SER A 153 4.83 -5.79 -7.80
C SER A 153 4.27 -4.72 -6.87
N GLY A 154 5.11 -4.16 -5.98
CA GLY A 154 4.78 -2.98 -5.19
C GLY A 154 4.70 -1.71 -6.05
N PHE A 155 5.53 -1.62 -7.09
CA PHE A 155 5.50 -0.55 -8.09
C PHE A 155 4.19 -0.56 -8.86
N THR A 156 3.85 -1.67 -9.50
CA THR A 156 2.57 -1.80 -10.22
C THR A 156 1.40 -1.57 -9.27
N GLN A 157 1.40 -2.17 -8.07
CA GLN A 157 0.31 -1.99 -7.11
C GLN A 157 0.11 -0.51 -6.75
N THR A 158 1.19 0.22 -6.49
CA THR A 158 1.08 1.62 -6.04
C THR A 158 0.67 2.55 -7.17
N VAL A 159 1.20 2.35 -8.39
CA VAL A 159 0.79 3.11 -9.58
C VAL A 159 -0.69 2.92 -9.87
N TYR A 160 -1.19 1.68 -9.86
CA TYR A 160 -2.61 1.38 -10.09
C TYR A 160 -3.48 1.91 -8.95
N LYS A 161 -3.04 1.77 -7.69
CA LYS A 161 -3.75 2.32 -6.51
C LYS A 161 -3.96 3.82 -6.64
N LEU A 162 -2.94 4.58 -6.99
CA LEU A 162 -3.04 6.05 -7.15
C LEU A 162 -3.98 6.47 -8.28
N ASN A 163 -4.29 5.55 -9.20
CA ASN A 163 -5.14 5.77 -10.37
C ASN A 163 -6.52 5.10 -10.26
N GLY A 164 -6.90 4.63 -9.06
CA GLY A 164 -8.23 4.10 -8.81
C GLY A 164 -8.40 2.60 -9.00
N PHE A 165 -7.33 1.87 -9.31
CA PHE A 165 -7.39 0.44 -9.59
C PHE A 165 -6.83 -0.39 -8.45
N LYS A 166 -7.59 -1.38 -7.99
CA LYS A 166 -7.23 -2.28 -6.90
C LYS A 166 -6.66 -3.59 -7.44
N ILE A 167 -5.35 -3.76 -7.33
CA ILE A 167 -4.64 -4.98 -7.72
C ILE A 167 -3.95 -5.66 -6.54
N LYS A 168 -3.70 -6.95 -6.65
CA LYS A 168 -3.07 -7.80 -5.63
C LYS A 168 -1.60 -7.42 -5.43
N ARG A 169 -1.03 -7.84 -4.29
CA ARG A 169 0.33 -7.46 -3.88
C ARG A 169 1.44 -8.17 -4.68
N ASN A 170 1.23 -9.43 -5.04
CA ASN A 170 2.26 -10.27 -5.66
C ASN A 170 2.06 -10.34 -7.18
N ALA A 171 3.16 -10.37 -7.94
CA ALA A 171 3.16 -10.44 -9.40
C ALA A 171 2.34 -11.64 -9.94
N SER A 172 2.55 -12.83 -9.37
CA SER A 172 1.81 -14.05 -9.76
C SER A 172 0.29 -13.96 -9.54
N GLU A 173 -0.18 -13.16 -8.59
CA GLU A 173 -1.60 -12.91 -8.37
C GLU A 173 -2.12 -11.77 -9.25
N GLN A 174 -1.29 -10.75 -9.52
CA GLN A 174 -1.61 -9.68 -10.48
C GLN A 174 -1.81 -10.25 -11.89
N ALA A 175 -1.00 -11.23 -12.31
CA ALA A 175 -1.11 -11.90 -13.61
C ALA A 175 -2.44 -12.63 -13.82
N LYS A 176 -3.18 -12.92 -12.74
CA LYS A 176 -4.50 -13.57 -12.77
C LYS A 176 -5.65 -12.56 -12.77
N GLN A 177 -5.36 -11.25 -12.77
CA GLN A 177 -6.35 -10.18 -12.76
C GLN A 177 -6.41 -9.48 -14.12
N GLY A 178 -7.59 -8.96 -14.46
CA GLY A 178 -7.81 -8.20 -15.68
C GLY A 178 -8.15 -9.08 -16.88
N GLU A 179 -7.86 -8.56 -18.07
CA GLU A 179 -8.08 -9.21 -19.35
C GLU A 179 -6.73 -9.62 -19.94
N ALA A 180 -6.59 -10.90 -20.31
CA ALA A 180 -5.38 -11.42 -20.93
C ALA A 180 -5.36 -11.05 -22.41
N LEU A 181 -4.28 -10.42 -22.85
CA LEU A 181 -4.04 -10.18 -24.27
C LEU A 181 -3.39 -11.39 -24.91
N SER A 182 -3.82 -11.74 -26.12
CA SER A 182 -3.31 -12.92 -26.83
C SER A 182 -2.05 -12.59 -27.61
N PHE A 183 -1.91 -11.34 -28.06
CA PHE A 183 -0.82 -10.88 -28.91
C PHE A 183 -0.19 -9.61 -28.35
N ILE A 184 1.13 -9.49 -28.47
CA ILE A 184 1.88 -8.32 -27.98
C ILE A 184 1.44 -7.06 -28.72
N GLU A 185 1.05 -7.19 -29.99
CA GLU A 185 0.58 -6.10 -30.84
C GLU A 185 -0.72 -5.46 -30.34
N GLU A 186 -1.46 -6.13 -29.45
CA GLU A 186 -2.68 -5.61 -28.81
C GLU A 186 -2.37 -4.74 -27.58
N CYS A 187 -1.11 -4.71 -27.12
CA CYS A 187 -0.76 -4.00 -25.88
C CYS A 187 -0.82 -2.49 -26.04
N GLU A 188 -1.28 -1.83 -24.98
CA GLU A 188 -1.35 -0.38 -24.86
C GLU A 188 -0.53 0.10 -23.64
N PRO A 189 -0.08 1.36 -23.62
CA PRO A 189 0.49 1.96 -22.42
C PRO A 189 -0.45 1.81 -21.21
N GLY A 190 0.08 1.27 -20.13
CA GLY A 190 -0.69 0.98 -18.92
C GLY A 190 -1.19 -0.47 -18.84
N ASP A 191 -0.82 -1.34 -19.77
CA ASP A 191 -0.97 -2.80 -19.60
C ASP A 191 0.27 -3.37 -18.86
N LEU A 192 0.09 -4.47 -18.13
CA LEU A 192 1.16 -5.14 -17.39
C LEU A 192 1.75 -6.30 -18.20
N ALA A 193 3.09 -6.30 -18.34
CA ALA A 193 3.82 -7.44 -18.85
C ALA A 193 4.33 -8.30 -17.69
N PHE A 194 4.07 -9.61 -17.77
CA PHE A 194 4.54 -10.59 -16.80
C PHE A 194 5.59 -11.49 -17.47
N PHE A 195 6.62 -11.85 -16.70
CA PHE A 195 7.73 -12.68 -17.14
C PHE A 195 7.84 -13.85 -16.17
N ASP A 196 8.02 -15.05 -16.70
CA ASP A 196 8.26 -16.25 -15.92
C ASP A 196 9.76 -16.60 -15.88
N ASP A 197 10.13 -17.43 -14.92
CA ASP A 197 11.42 -18.10 -14.89
C ASP A 197 11.42 -19.41 -15.70
N ASN A 198 12.54 -20.11 -15.70
CA ASN A 198 12.69 -21.39 -16.42
C ASN A 198 11.74 -22.49 -15.93
N GLU A 199 11.11 -22.33 -14.75
CA GLU A 199 10.14 -23.27 -14.17
C GLU A 199 8.68 -22.82 -14.43
N GLY A 200 8.47 -21.71 -15.13
CA GLY A 200 7.15 -21.14 -15.42
C GLY A 200 6.56 -20.37 -14.25
N VAL A 201 7.39 -19.96 -13.28
CA VAL A 201 6.96 -19.19 -12.10
C VAL A 201 7.13 -17.69 -12.38
N ILE A 202 6.05 -16.94 -12.18
CA ILE A 202 6.00 -15.47 -12.22
C ILE A 202 6.42 -14.88 -10.87
#